data_AF-A0A2A8HRV1-F1
#
_entry.id   AF-A0A2A8HRV1-F1
#
_cell.length_a   1.000
_cell.length_b   1.000
_cell.length_c   1.000
_cell.angle_alpha   90.00
_cell.angle_beta   90.00
_cell.angle_gamma   90.00
#
_symmetry.space_group_name_H-M   'P 1'
#
loop_
_entity.id
_entity.type
_entity.pdbx_description
1 polymer ?
#
loop_
_entity_poly.entity_id
_entity_poly.type
_entity_poly.pdbx_seq_one_letter_code
_entity_poly.pdbx_strand_id
1 'polypeptide(L)' 'MMSKLKLGPIVDQKPIKVQIELPAALHQDLADYADLLGREQGQPAVEPARLIVPMLQRFIATDRGFAKAKRASPHRTAD' A
#
# COMPACT_ATOMS: atom_id res chain seq x y z
N MET A 1 29.81 30.13 -11.07
CA MET A 1 29.44 28.77 -11.52
C MET A 1 28.60 28.14 -10.42
N MET A 2 27.26 28.14 -10.55
CA MET A 2 26.37 27.53 -9.55
C MET A 2 26.25 26.04 -9.85
N SER A 3 26.70 25.21 -8.91
CA SER A 3 26.52 23.77 -8.96
C SER A 3 25.03 23.42 -8.91
N LYS A 4 24.47 22.91 -10.03
CA LYS A 4 23.12 22.34 -10.07
C LYS A 4 23.02 21.19 -9.06
N LEU A 5 22.13 21.31 -8.09
CA LEU A 5 21.76 20.21 -7.20
C LEU A 5 21.16 19.07 -8.04
N LYS A 6 21.57 17.83 -7.76
CA LYS A 6 21.17 16.61 -8.51
C LYS A 6 19.78 16.09 -8.18
N LEU A 7 19.06 16.74 -7.25
CA LEU A 7 17.67 16.39 -6.99
C LEU A 7 16.80 17.09 -8.05
N GLY A 8 16.19 16.29 -8.92
CA GLY A 8 15.01 16.72 -9.67
C GLY A 8 13.84 17.02 -8.72
N PRO A 9 12.71 17.53 -9.25
CA PRO A 9 11.53 17.81 -8.45
C PRO A 9 11.15 16.58 -7.61
N ILE A 10 10.94 16.78 -6.31
CA ILE A 10 10.36 15.74 -5.46
C ILE A 10 8.97 15.49 -6.03
N VAL A 11 8.75 14.30 -6.59
CA VAL A 11 7.43 13.90 -7.10
C VAL A 11 6.52 13.79 -5.89
N ASP A 12 5.72 14.82 -5.68
CA ASP A 12 4.65 14.80 -4.70
C ASP A 12 3.59 13.82 -5.20
N GLN A 13 3.69 12.56 -4.77
CA GLN A 13 2.70 11.54 -5.09
C GLN A 13 1.42 11.91 -4.35
N LYS A 14 0.54 12.65 -5.05
CA LYS A 14 -0.75 13.05 -4.49
C LYS A 14 -1.52 11.80 -4.06
N PRO A 15 -1.91 11.68 -2.78
CA PRO A 15 -2.69 10.54 -2.32
C PRO A 15 -4.05 10.54 -3.01
N ILE A 16 -4.42 9.40 -3.59
CA ILE A 16 -5.76 9.20 -4.15
C ILE A 16 -6.66 8.66 -3.04
N LYS A 17 -7.74 9.38 -2.73
CA LYS A 17 -8.76 8.91 -1.78
C LYS A 17 -9.65 7.88 -2.47
N VAL A 18 -9.85 6.75 -1.82
CA VAL A 18 -10.73 5.67 -2.27
C VAL A 18 -11.72 5.37 -1.15
N GLN A 19 -13.01 5.31 -1.49
CA GLN A 19 -14.05 4.81 -0.58
C GLN A 19 -14.22 3.31 -0.82
N ILE A 20 -14.21 2.52 0.26
CA ILE A 20 -14.26 1.06 0.21
C ILE A 20 -15.41 0.59 1.09
N GLU A 21 -16.21 -0.34 0.57
CA GLU A 21 -17.19 -1.09 1.36
C GLU A 21 -16.64 -2.49 1.62
N LEU A 22 -16.72 -2.93 2.88
CA LEU A 22 -16.22 -4.24 3.30
C LEU A 22 -17.39 -5.07 3.83
N PRO A 23 -17.42 -6.39 3.53
CA PRO A 23 -18.29 -7.31 4.26
C PRO A 23 -18.02 -7.21 5.76
N ALA A 24 -19.07 -7.28 6.58
CA ALA A 24 -18.95 -7.16 8.04
C ALA A 24 -17.96 -8.17 8.63
N ALA A 25 -17.96 -9.42 8.13
CA ALA A 25 -17.02 -10.46 8.55
C ALA A 25 -15.56 -10.03 8.32
N LEU A 26 -15.25 -9.48 7.15
CA LEU A 26 -13.90 -9.03 6.83
C LEU A 26 -13.46 -7.85 7.70
N HIS A 27 -14.37 -6.93 8.05
CA HIS A 27 -14.05 -5.87 8.99
C HIS A 27 -13.67 -6.42 10.37
N GLN A 28 -14.39 -7.45 10.86
CA GLN A 28 -14.07 -8.09 12.14
C GLN A 28 -12.73 -8.82 12.08
N ASP A 29 -12.45 -9.56 11.01
CA ASP A 29 -11.15 -10.22 10.83
C ASP A 29 -9.99 -9.20 10.85
N LEU A 30 -10.17 -8.01 10.24
CA LEU A 30 -9.18 -6.94 10.27
C LEU A 30 -9.01 -6.33 11.67
N ALA A 31 -10.09 -6.23 12.46
CA ALA A 31 -10.03 -5.77 13.83
C ALA A 31 -9.27 -6.74 14.73
N ASP A 32 -9.54 -8.05 14.61
CA ASP A 32 -8.83 -9.08 15.35
C ASP A 32 -7.34 -9.12 14.96
N TYR A 33 -7.03 -8.98 13.67
CA TYR A 33 -5.65 -8.89 13.19
C TYR A 33 -4.91 -7.67 13.78
N ALA A 34 -5.57 -6.51 13.80
CA ALA A 34 -5.01 -5.28 14.36
C ALA A 34 -4.68 -5.41 15.84
N ASP A 35 -5.58 -6.04 16.61
CA ASP A 35 -5.40 -6.32 18.03
C ASP A 35 -4.18 -7.23 18.27
N LEU A 36 -4.08 -8.32 17.51
CA LEU A 36 -2.95 -9.25 17.60
C LEU A 36 -1.63 -8.57 17.26
N LEU A 37 -1.60 -7.80 16.17
CA LEU A 37 -0.41 -7.07 15.74
C LEU A 37 0.06 -6.04 16.78
N GLY A 38 -0.88 -5.32 17.41
CA GLY A 38 -0.57 -4.39 18.49
C GLY A 38 0.05 -5.11 19.69
N ARG A 39 -0.57 -6.22 20.12
CA ARG A 39 -0.07 -7.03 21.24
C ARG A 39 1.34 -7.57 20.99
N GLU A 40 1.63 -8.06 19.79
CA GLU A 40 2.97 -8.55 19.41
C GLU A 40 4.04 -7.45 19.49
N GLN A 41 3.67 -6.19 19.23
CA GLN A 41 4.59 -5.05 19.26
C GLN A 41 4.61 -4.33 20.62
N GLY A 42 3.84 -4.80 21.61
CA GLY A 42 3.64 -4.10 22.88
C GLY A 42 2.98 -2.73 22.71
N GLN A 43 2.20 -2.55 21.65
CA GLN A 43 1.50 -1.33 21.30
C GLN A 43 -0.02 -1.51 21.39
N PRO A 44 -0.80 -0.42 21.48
CA PRO A 44 -2.24 -0.48 21.29
C PRO A 44 -2.61 -1.07 19.92
N ALA A 45 -3.83 -1.58 19.82
CA ALA A 45 -4.39 -2.02 18.55
C ALA A 45 -4.38 -0.87 17.53
N VAL A 46 -4.01 -1.19 16.29
CA VAL A 46 -4.08 -0.26 15.17
C VAL A 46 -5.50 -0.19 14.63
N GLU A 47 -5.91 0.95 14.10
CA GLU A 47 -7.21 1.04 13.42
C GLU A 47 -7.25 0.09 12.21
N PRO A 48 -8.31 -0.74 12.04
CA PRO A 48 -8.38 -1.76 10.98
C PRO A 48 -8.12 -1.21 9.57
N ALA A 49 -8.64 -0.02 9.28
CA ALA A 49 -8.46 0.64 7.98
C ALA A 49 -6.99 0.94 7.65
N ARG A 50 -6.13 1.13 8.66
CA ARG A 50 -4.70 1.40 8.47
C ARG A 50 -3.92 0.16 8.02
N LEU A 51 -4.51 -1.03 8.13
CA LEU A 51 -3.93 -2.28 7.62
C LEU A 51 -4.12 -2.44 6.11
N ILE A 52 -5.19 -1.86 5.54
CA ILE A 52 -5.59 -2.08 4.15
C ILE A 52 -4.48 -1.71 3.18
N VAL A 53 -3.91 -0.50 3.30
CA VAL A 53 -2.85 -0.01 2.41
C VAL A 53 -1.59 -0.89 2.46
N PRO A 54 -0.95 -1.14 3.61
CA PRO A 54 0.25 -1.98 3.64
C PRO A 54 -0.02 -3.43 3.23
N MET A 55 -1.19 -3.99 3.53
CA MET A 55 -1.56 -5.34 3.07
C MET A 55 -1.69 -5.40 1.55
N LEU A 56 -2.37 -4.43 0.91
CA LEU A 56 -2.48 -4.36 -0.55
C LEU A 56 -1.14 -4.13 -1.23
N GLN A 57 -0.30 -3.26 -0.66
CA GLN A 57 1.08 -3.06 -1.14
C GLN A 57 1.87 -4.36 -1.09
N ARG A 58 1.81 -5.09 0.03
CA ARG A 58 2.50 -6.36 0.19
C ARG A 58 1.98 -7.42 -0.79
N PHE A 59 0.66 -7.51 -0.96
CA PHE A 59 0.03 -8.41 -1.94
C PHE A 59 0.54 -8.14 -3.36
N ILE A 60 0.43 -6.89 -3.84
CA ILE A 60 0.87 -6.50 -5.18
C ILE A 60 2.38 -6.73 -5.38
N ALA A 61 3.20 -6.43 -4.37
CA ALA A 61 4.64 -6.58 -4.46
C ALA A 61 5.10 -8.05 -4.53
N THR A 62 4.32 -8.97 -3.95
CA THR A 62 4.71 -10.39 -3.83
C THR A 62 4.02 -11.30 -4.83
N ASP A 63 2.96 -10.85 -5.50
CA ASP A 63 2.28 -11.61 -6.56
C ASP A 63 3.15 -11.70 -7.83
N ARG A 64 3.79 -12.86 -8.01
CA ARG A 64 4.62 -13.15 -9.19
C ARG A 64 3.82 -13.25 -10.49
N GLY A 65 2.57 -13.72 -10.41
CA GLY A 65 1.67 -13.83 -11.56
C GLY A 65 1.33 -12.44 -12.09
N PHE A 66 0.94 -11.55 -11.19
CA PHE A 66 0.74 -10.13 -11.49
C PHE A 66 2.02 -9.48 -12.04
N ALA A 67 3.18 -9.71 -11.41
CA ALA A 67 4.44 -9.16 -11.88
C ALA A 67 4.81 -9.61 -13.30
N LYS A 68 4.56 -10.89 -13.65
CA LYS A 68 4.80 -11.43 -15.00
C LYS A 68 3.84 -10.79 -16.02
N ALA A 69 2.54 -10.73 -15.71
CA ALA A 69 1.54 -10.12 -16.59
C ALA A 69 1.83 -8.63 -16.83
N LYS A 70 2.19 -7.87 -15.78
CA LYS A 70 2.55 -6.46 -15.87
C LYS A 70 3.75 -6.20 -16.78
N ARG A 71 4.74 -7.10 -16.81
CA ARG A 71 5.90 -7.01 -17.72
C ARG A 71 5.57 -7.38 -19.16
N ALA A 72 4.62 -8.30 -19.36
CA ALA A 72 4.18 -8.74 -20.67
C ALA A 72 3.27 -7.71 -21.38
N SER A 73 2.70 -6.76 -20.64
CA SER A 73 1.90 -5.65 -21.19
C SER A 73 2.79 -4.42 -21.45
N PRO A 74 3.11 -4.07 -22.72
CA PRO A 74 4.03 -2.97 -23.05
C PRO A 74 3.42 -1.57 -22.87
N HIS A 75 2.19 -1.43 -22.39
CA HIS A 75 1.48 -0.14 -22.32
C HIS A 75 1.87 0.74 -21.10
N ARG A 76 3.15 0.77 -20.72
CA ARG A 76 3.62 1.64 -19.62
C ARG A 76 4.88 2.45 -19.96
N THR A 77 4.98 2.83 -21.22
CA THR A 77 5.89 3.88 -21.70
C THR A 77 5.08 4.84 -22.54
N ALA A 78 4.45 5.81 -21.87
CA ALA A 78 4.04 7.12 -22.37
C ALA A 78 3.18 7.79 -21.29
N ASP A 79 3.84 8.32 -20.26
CA ASP A 79 3.58 9.64 -19.65
C ASP A 79 4.62 9.90 -18.53
#